data_AF-A3JUR4-F1
#
_entry.id   AF-A3JUR4-F1
#
_cell.length_a   1.000
_cell.length_b   1.000
_cell.length_c   1.000
_cell.angle_alpha   90.00
_cell.angle_beta   90.00
_cell.angle_gamma   90.00
#
_symmetry.space_group_name_H-M   'P 1'
#
loop_
_entity.id
_entity.type
_entity.pdbx_description
1 polymer ?
#
loop_
_entity_poly.entity_id
_entity_poly.type
_entity_poly.pdbx_seq_one_letter_code
_entity_poly.pdbx_strand_id
1 'polypeptide(L)'
;MKFNDAIIGVFLIIFAIIEILYARTFPTLFGQQFGPSEFPILIGIGLAFCGAVLIMRGLRLRYKNAIVGGALVSVGEWIESNAAITNFALVLLSILFFILAVDDVGFVITSFLILALLFKRFGNSFATSMIGAAIMTGATKYLFGFWLLVPLPIGQFGL
;
A
#
# COMPACT_ATOMS: atom_id res chain seq x y z
N MET A 1 10.09 1.80 22.68
CA MET A 1 11.10 2.70 22.03
C MET A 1 11.02 2.50 20.52
N LYS A 2 10.90 3.59 19.73
CA LYS A 2 10.59 3.54 18.29
C LYS A 2 11.80 3.05 17.49
N PHE A 3 11.56 2.24 16.45
CA PHE A 3 12.54 2.02 15.39
C PHE A 3 13.19 3.36 15.04
N ASN A 4 14.50 3.38 14.77
CA ASN A 4 15.11 4.59 14.28
C ASN A 4 14.41 4.93 12.96
N ASP A 5 13.51 5.91 12.97
CA ASP A 5 12.73 6.34 11.81
C ASP A 5 13.66 6.58 10.61
N ALA A 6 14.93 6.95 10.86
CA ALA A 6 15.94 7.06 9.82
C ALA A 6 16.34 5.74 9.15
N ILE A 7 16.40 4.60 9.84
CA ILE A 7 16.70 3.30 9.21
C ILE A 7 15.53 2.89 8.30
N ILE A 8 14.30 2.99 8.78
CA ILE A 8 13.11 2.71 7.96
C ILE A 8 13.05 3.66 6.77
N GLY A 9 13.33 4.94 6.99
CA GLY A 9 13.34 5.93 5.92
C GLY A 9 14.40 5.68 4.86
N VAL A 10 15.62 5.25 5.26
CA VAL A 10 16.67 4.84 4.32
C VAL A 10 16.23 3.61 3.51
N PHE A 11 15.66 2.60 4.18
CA PHE A 11 15.15 1.41 3.50
C PHE A 11 14.07 1.77 2.48
N LEU A 12 13.10 2.61 2.85
CA LEU A 12 12.03 3.06 1.95
C LEU A 12 12.57 3.81 0.74
N ILE A 13 13.59 4.68 0.92
CA ILE A 13 14.22 5.40 -0.19
C ILE A 13 14.94 4.43 -1.13
N ILE A 14 15.72 3.48 -0.59
CA ILE A 14 16.42 2.49 -1.41
C ILE A 14 15.42 1.66 -2.21
N PHE A 15 14.36 1.18 -1.56
CA PHE A 15 13.30 0.42 -2.21
C PHE A 15 12.62 1.24 -3.32
N ALA A 16 12.26 2.50 -3.04
CA ALA A 16 11.67 3.41 -4.02
C ALA A 16 12.59 3.65 -5.23
N ILE A 17 13.90 3.83 -5.01
CA ILE A 17 14.86 4.01 -6.11
C ILE A 17 14.90 2.75 -6.99
N ILE A 18 15.01 1.57 -6.39
CA ILE A 18 15.04 0.29 -7.12
C ILE A 18 13.75 0.12 -7.93
N GLU A 19 12.60 0.37 -7.31
CA GLU A 19 11.29 0.26 -7.92
C GLU A 19 11.12 1.23 -9.10
N ILE A 20 11.49 2.50 -8.95
CA ILE A 20 11.46 3.51 -10.04
C ILE A 20 12.36 3.09 -11.20
N LEU A 21 13.58 2.60 -10.91
CA LEU A 21 14.51 2.17 -11.95
C LEU A 21 13.97 0.96 -12.71
N TYR A 22 13.33 0.02 -12.02
CA TYR A 22 12.70 -1.14 -12.64
C TYR A 22 11.48 -0.74 -13.46
N ALA A 23 10.62 0.14 -12.96
CA ALA A 23 9.44 0.62 -13.69
C ALA A 23 9.78 1.25 -15.04
N ARG A 24 10.95 1.90 -15.14
CA ARG A 24 11.44 2.50 -16.40
C ARG A 24 11.83 1.48 -17.47
N THR A 25 11.96 0.20 -17.13
CA THR A 25 12.23 -0.86 -18.12
C THR A 25 10.95 -1.40 -18.76
N PHE A 26 9.77 -0.92 -18.34
CA PHE A 26 8.51 -1.38 -18.91
C PHE A 26 8.34 -0.91 -20.37
N PRO A 27 7.74 -1.74 -21.23
CA PRO A 27 7.54 -1.38 -22.63
C PRO A 27 6.56 -0.19 -22.75
N THR A 28 6.86 0.72 -23.66
CA THR A 28 5.97 1.83 -24.00
C THR A 28 4.84 1.32 -24.90
N LEU A 29 3.60 1.70 -24.61
CA LEU A 29 2.43 1.40 -25.44
C LEU A 29 2.34 2.45 -26.57
N PHE A 30 2.29 1.99 -27.82
CA PHE A 30 2.18 2.89 -28.97
C PHE A 30 0.82 3.60 -28.97
N GLY A 31 0.83 4.94 -29.10
CA GLY A 31 -0.40 5.75 -29.13
C GLY A 31 -1.00 6.12 -27.77
N GLN A 32 -0.33 5.79 -26.65
CA GLN A 32 -0.82 6.12 -25.30
C GLN A 32 0.08 7.17 -24.62
N GLN A 33 -0.53 8.21 -24.05
CA GLN A 33 0.19 9.31 -23.37
C GLN A 33 0.79 8.88 -22.02
N PHE A 34 0.11 7.97 -21.31
CA PHE A 34 0.55 7.46 -20.01
C PHE A 34 0.83 5.96 -20.11
N GLY A 35 2.10 5.58 -19.90
CA GLY A 35 2.56 4.20 -19.97
C GLY A 35 2.42 3.43 -18.66
N PRO A 36 2.76 2.13 -18.68
CA PRO A 36 2.70 1.26 -17.49
C PRO A 36 3.68 1.67 -16.38
N SER A 37 4.69 2.50 -16.68
CA SER A 37 5.68 3.01 -15.75
C SER A 37 5.18 4.13 -14.83
N GLU A 38 4.14 4.87 -15.23
CA GLU A 38 3.77 6.14 -14.58
C GLU A 38 3.25 5.95 -13.15
N PHE A 39 2.37 4.96 -12.95
CA PHE A 39 1.84 4.62 -11.62
C PHE A 39 2.93 4.15 -10.65
N PRO A 40 3.76 3.14 -11.01
CA PRO A 40 4.92 2.74 -10.21
C PRO A 40 5.80 3.94 -9.82
N ILE A 41 6.21 4.75 -10.80
CA ILE A 41 7.08 5.92 -10.55
C ILE A 41 6.46 6.90 -9.56
N LEU A 42 5.16 7.19 -9.68
CA LEU A 42 4.47 8.09 -8.76
C LEU A 42 4.43 7.55 -7.33
N ILE A 43 4.18 6.25 -7.17
CA ILE A 43 4.22 5.56 -5.86
C ILE A 43 5.63 5.61 -5.28
N GLY A 44 6.65 5.31 -6.09
CA GLY A 44 8.05 5.40 -5.70
C GLY A 44 8.44 6.80 -5.22
N ILE A 45 8.02 7.86 -5.91
CA ILE A 45 8.26 9.25 -5.49
C ILE A 45 7.63 9.52 -4.10
N GLY A 46 6.39 9.08 -3.90
CA GLY A 46 5.71 9.20 -2.61
C GLY A 46 6.44 8.44 -1.48
N LEU A 47 6.91 7.23 -1.76
CA LEU A 47 7.70 6.42 -0.81
C LEU A 47 9.03 7.09 -0.46
N ALA A 48 9.75 7.61 -1.45
CA ALA A 48 11.00 8.32 -1.24
C ALA A 48 10.80 9.59 -0.39
N PHE A 49 9.73 10.35 -0.67
CA PHE A 49 9.36 11.53 0.12
C PHE A 49 9.05 11.17 1.58
N CYS A 50 8.20 10.16 1.81
CA CYS A 50 7.89 9.67 3.16
C CYS A 50 9.15 9.18 3.89
N GLY A 51 10.04 8.47 3.19
CA GLY A 51 11.32 8.01 3.74
C GLY A 51 12.21 9.18 4.16
N ALA A 52 12.30 10.24 3.35
CA ALA A 52 13.05 11.44 3.69
C ALA A 52 12.49 12.14 4.94
N VAL A 53 11.17 12.22 5.07
CA VAL A 53 10.50 12.75 6.27
C VAL A 53 10.82 11.91 7.51
N LEU A 54 10.82 10.58 7.40
CA LEU A 54 11.20 9.70 8.50
C LEU A 54 12.68 9.87 8.91
N ILE A 55 13.59 10.01 7.94
CA ILE A 55 15.01 10.32 8.23
C ILE A 55 15.13 11.65 8.97
N MET A 56 14.49 12.71 8.48
CA MET A 56 14.52 14.02 9.16
C MET A 56 14.00 13.93 10.59
N ARG A 57 12.91 13.17 10.84
CA ARG A 57 12.38 12.96 12.19
C ARG A 57 13.34 12.16 13.07
N GLY A 58 13.90 11.07 12.54
CA GLY A 58 14.87 10.22 13.25
C GLY A 58 16.14 10.98 13.64
N LEU A 59 16.67 11.80 12.73
CA LEU A 59 17.84 12.65 13.00
C LEU A 59 17.55 13.74 14.04
N ARG A 60 16.38 14.40 13.96
CA ARG A 60 15.97 15.41 14.97
C ARG A 60 15.80 14.79 16.37
N LEU A 61 15.24 13.58 16.45
CA LEU A 61 15.10 12.86 17.72
C LEU A 61 16.46 12.42 18.27
N ARG A 62 17.38 11.96 17.41
CA ARG A 62 18.76 11.64 17.80
C ARG A 62 19.51 12.86 18.30
N TYR A 63 19.37 14.03 17.66
CA TYR A 63 19.98 15.27 18.13
C TYR A 63 19.47 15.66 19.53
N LYS A 64 18.15 15.56 19.77
CA LYS A 64 17.56 15.80 21.10
C LYS A 64 18.00 14.79 22.16
N ASN A 65 18.13 13.51 21.80
CA ASN A 65 18.53 12.45 22.73
C ASN A 65 20.05 12.38 22.97
N ALA A 66 20.88 12.85 22.03
CA ALA A 66 22.33 12.96 22.19
C ALA A 66 22.70 14.02 23.23
N ILE A 67 21.84 15.02 23.44
CA ILE A 67 21.96 16.00 24.55
C ILE A 67 21.64 15.34 25.91
N VAL A 68 20.95 14.20 25.95
CA VAL A 68 20.42 13.55 27.17
C VAL A 68 20.99 12.13 27.42
N GLY A 69 21.89 11.62 26.56
CA GLY A 69 22.62 10.36 26.79
C GLY A 69 21.79 9.06 26.67
N GLY A 70 21.05 8.87 25.58
CA GLY A 70 20.22 7.67 25.35
C GLY A 70 20.78 6.65 24.33
N ALA A 71 20.69 5.35 24.66
CA ALA A 71 21.23 4.18 23.94
C ALA A 71 20.76 4.01 22.47
N LEU A 72 21.66 3.50 21.61
CA LEU A 72 21.58 3.57 20.14
C LEU A 72 20.80 2.45 19.43
N VAL A 73 20.49 1.31 20.08
CA VAL A 73 19.84 0.19 19.41
C VAL A 73 19.00 -0.60 20.42
N SER A 74 17.68 -0.57 20.28
CA SER A 74 16.78 -1.59 20.81
C SER A 74 15.74 -1.91 19.72
N VAL A 75 15.61 -3.19 19.38
CA VAL A 75 14.61 -3.68 18.44
C VAL A 75 13.28 -3.68 19.20
N GLY A 76 12.43 -2.69 18.94
CA GLY A 76 11.23 -2.40 19.74
C GLY A 76 10.08 -3.38 19.55
N GLU A 77 9.27 -3.51 20.60
CA GLU A 77 8.04 -4.31 20.86
C GLU A 77 6.94 -4.30 19.76
N TRP A 78 7.15 -3.69 18.58
CA TRP A 78 6.15 -3.67 17.50
C TRP A 78 5.94 -5.06 16.85
N ILE A 79 6.96 -5.92 16.92
CA ILE A 79 6.88 -7.33 16.54
C ILE A 79 6.10 -8.15 17.60
N GLU A 80 5.91 -7.64 18.83
CA GLU A 80 5.24 -8.38 19.90
C GLU A 80 3.71 -8.25 19.88
N SER A 81 3.15 -7.31 19.10
CA SER A 81 1.71 -7.27 18.88
C SER A 81 1.31 -8.26 17.80
N ASN A 82 0.88 -9.46 18.20
CA ASN A 82 0.28 -10.46 17.30
C ASN A 82 -0.75 -9.84 16.34
N ALA A 83 -1.47 -8.80 16.77
CA ALA A 83 -2.43 -8.07 15.94
C ALA A 83 -1.77 -7.33 14.77
N ALA A 84 -0.63 -6.67 14.97
CA ALA A 84 0.09 -5.94 13.92
C ALA A 84 0.63 -6.89 12.85
N ILE A 85 1.24 -8.00 13.26
CA ILE A 85 1.72 -9.05 12.35
C ILE A 85 0.54 -9.64 11.56
N THR A 86 -0.56 -9.97 12.25
CA THR A 86 -1.74 -10.52 11.58
C THR A 86 -2.34 -9.54 10.58
N ASN A 87 -2.41 -8.25 10.92
CA ASN A 87 -2.95 -7.23 10.01
C ASN A 87 -2.05 -7.04 8.80
N PHE A 88 -0.73 -7.02 8.99
CA PHE A 88 0.24 -6.97 7.89
C PHE A 88 0.12 -8.18 6.97
N ALA A 89 0.08 -9.39 7.55
CA ALA A 89 -0.11 -10.62 6.79
C ALA A 89 -1.46 -10.63 6.05
N LEU A 90 -2.54 -10.15 6.67
CA LEU A 90 -3.86 -10.07 6.05
C LEU A 90 -3.87 -9.17 4.82
N VAL A 91 -3.16 -8.03 4.87
CA VAL A 91 -3.02 -7.13 3.71
C VAL A 91 -2.25 -7.83 2.58
N LEU A 92 -1.13 -8.49 2.88
CA LEU A 92 -0.36 -9.25 1.88
C LEU A 92 -1.19 -10.39 1.28
N LEU A 93 -1.90 -11.14 2.11
CA LEU A 93 -2.78 -12.23 1.67
C LEU A 93 -3.94 -11.72 0.83
N SER A 94 -4.47 -10.53 1.14
CA SER A 94 -5.52 -9.89 0.35
C SER A 94 -5.02 -9.49 -1.04
N ILE A 95 -3.78 -9.00 -1.15
CA ILE A 95 -3.13 -8.70 -2.44
C ILE A 95 -2.95 -9.99 -3.25
N LEU A 96 -2.41 -11.05 -2.63
CA LEU A 96 -2.23 -12.34 -3.29
C LEU A 96 -3.56 -12.94 -3.73
N PHE A 97 -4.58 -12.89 -2.86
CA PHE A 97 -5.92 -13.35 -3.18
C PHE A 97 -6.52 -12.56 -4.36
N PHE A 98 -6.36 -11.23 -4.37
CA PHE A 98 -6.81 -10.41 -5.50
C PHE A 98 -6.17 -10.85 -6.81
N ILE A 99 -4.84 -10.98 -6.85
CA ILE A 99 -4.10 -11.38 -8.06
C ILE A 99 -4.57 -12.74 -8.58
N LEU A 100 -4.86 -13.68 -7.69
CA LEU A 100 -5.23 -15.05 -8.07
C LEU A 100 -6.72 -15.21 -8.41
N ALA A 101 -7.61 -14.45 -7.78
CA ALA A 101 -9.05 -14.67 -7.87
C ALA A 101 -9.77 -13.68 -8.80
N VAL A 102 -9.21 -12.50 -9.07
CA VAL A 102 -9.94 -11.42 -9.75
C VAL A 102 -10.37 -11.77 -11.17
N ASP A 103 -9.58 -12.55 -11.91
CA ASP A 103 -9.89 -12.93 -13.29
C ASP A 103 -11.07 -13.91 -13.37
N ASP A 104 -11.17 -14.83 -12.41
CA ASP A 104 -12.26 -15.82 -12.34
C ASP A 104 -13.53 -15.22 -11.70
N VAL A 105 -13.38 -14.52 -10.58
CA VAL A 105 -14.50 -14.08 -9.74
C VAL A 105 -15.03 -12.71 -10.18
N GLY A 106 -14.19 -11.88 -10.77
CA GLY A 106 -14.52 -10.52 -11.19
C GLY A 106 -14.14 -9.47 -10.14
N PHE A 107 -13.91 -8.26 -10.62
CA PHE A 107 -13.42 -7.15 -9.83
C PHE A 107 -14.37 -6.79 -8.70
N VAL A 108 -15.68 -6.67 -8.99
CA VAL A 108 -16.67 -6.16 -8.02
C VAL A 108 -16.74 -7.05 -6.79
N ILE A 109 -16.87 -8.36 -6.99
CA ILE A 109 -17.00 -9.31 -5.90
C ILE A 109 -15.68 -9.39 -5.12
N THR A 110 -14.57 -9.51 -5.82
CA THR A 110 -13.24 -9.67 -5.21
C THR A 110 -12.86 -8.43 -4.38
N SER A 111 -13.00 -7.22 -4.93
CA SER A 111 -12.68 -5.98 -4.23
C SER A 111 -13.62 -5.74 -3.05
N PHE A 112 -14.92 -6.04 -3.21
CA PHE A 112 -15.89 -5.88 -2.12
C PHE A 112 -15.53 -6.76 -0.93
N LEU A 113 -15.24 -8.04 -1.17
CA LEU A 113 -14.89 -8.99 -0.09
C LEU A 113 -13.60 -8.59 0.62
N ILE A 114 -12.56 -8.20 -0.13
CA ILE A 114 -11.29 -7.74 0.45
C ILE A 114 -11.50 -6.49 1.30
N LEU A 115 -12.19 -5.47 0.76
CA LEU A 115 -12.42 -4.21 1.47
C LEU A 115 -13.30 -4.41 2.71
N ALA A 116 -14.35 -5.23 2.60
CA ALA A 116 -15.22 -5.59 3.71
C ALA A 116 -14.43 -6.27 4.84
N LEU A 117 -13.56 -7.23 4.49
CA LEU A 117 -12.71 -7.95 5.43
C LEU A 117 -11.70 -7.00 6.11
N LEU A 118 -11.01 -6.17 5.33
CA LEU A 118 -10.00 -5.24 5.85
C LEU A 118 -10.63 -4.17 6.75
N PHE A 119 -11.73 -3.55 6.32
CA PHE A 119 -12.45 -2.56 7.15
C PHE A 119 -12.94 -3.19 8.45
N LYS A 120 -13.49 -4.41 8.39
CA LYS A 120 -13.92 -5.11 9.59
C LYS A 120 -12.75 -5.43 10.51
N ARG A 121 -11.62 -5.90 9.96
CA ARG A 121 -10.41 -6.21 10.72
C ARG A 121 -9.81 -4.98 11.38
N PHE A 122 -9.88 -3.83 10.72
CA PHE A 122 -9.34 -2.56 11.23
C PHE A 122 -10.25 -1.85 12.23
N GLY A 123 -11.35 -2.50 12.65
CA GLY A 123 -12.17 -2.07 13.79
C GLY A 123 -13.48 -1.36 13.42
N ASN A 124 -13.84 -1.28 12.15
CA ASN A 124 -15.12 -0.68 11.76
C ASN A 124 -16.31 -1.56 12.17
N SER A 125 -17.46 -0.91 12.42
CA SER A 125 -18.72 -1.63 12.62
C SER A 125 -19.05 -2.47 11.37
N PHE A 126 -19.86 -3.52 11.52
CA PHE A 126 -20.22 -4.37 10.37
C PHE A 126 -20.93 -3.55 9.27
N ALA A 127 -21.90 -2.73 9.64
CA ALA A 127 -22.62 -1.87 8.70
C ALA A 127 -21.69 -0.87 8.00
N THR A 128 -20.83 -0.18 8.75
CA THR A 128 -19.85 0.76 8.17
C THR A 128 -18.88 0.06 7.22
N SER A 129 -18.46 -1.17 7.55
CA SER A 129 -17.55 -1.96 6.70
C SER A 129 -18.21 -2.35 5.39
N MET A 130 -19.46 -2.83 5.43
CA MET A 130 -20.20 -3.21 4.21
C MET A 130 -20.50 -2.00 3.32
N ILE A 131 -21.02 -0.92 3.91
CA ILE A 131 -21.34 0.32 3.17
C ILE A 131 -20.06 0.91 2.58
N GLY A 132 -19.01 1.04 3.39
CA GLY A 132 -17.71 1.54 2.93
C GLY A 132 -17.14 0.69 1.80
N ALA A 133 -17.17 -0.64 1.92
CA ALA A 133 -16.67 -1.54 0.90
C ALA A 133 -17.47 -1.44 -0.42
N ALA A 134 -18.81 -1.34 -0.33
CA ALA A 134 -19.67 -1.17 -1.50
C ALA A 134 -19.41 0.16 -2.21
N ILE A 135 -19.36 1.26 -1.45
CA ILE A 135 -19.09 2.60 -1.99
C ILE A 135 -17.71 2.64 -2.65
N MET A 136 -16.67 2.16 -1.95
CA MET A 136 -15.30 2.19 -2.49
C MET A 136 -15.16 1.29 -3.71
N THR A 137 -15.76 0.09 -3.71
CA THR A 137 -15.78 -0.79 -4.89
C THR A 137 -16.45 -0.13 -6.08
N GLY A 138 -17.63 0.47 -5.88
CA GLY A 138 -18.36 1.18 -6.94
C GLY A 138 -17.60 2.40 -7.45
N ALA A 139 -17.03 3.19 -6.56
CA ALA A 139 -16.22 4.36 -6.90
C ALA A 139 -14.98 3.98 -7.71
N THR A 140 -14.25 2.94 -7.31
CA THR A 140 -13.09 2.45 -8.06
C THR A 140 -13.50 1.85 -9.41
N LYS A 141 -14.57 1.04 -9.46
CA LYS A 141 -15.10 0.52 -10.73
C LYS A 141 -15.44 1.65 -11.69
N TYR A 142 -16.12 2.68 -11.21
CA TYR A 142 -16.49 3.84 -12.01
C TYR A 142 -15.27 4.64 -12.47
N LEU A 143 -14.33 4.92 -11.56
CA LEU A 143 -13.09 5.64 -11.88
C LEU A 143 -12.30 4.91 -12.97
N PHE A 144 -12.10 3.60 -12.84
CA PHE A 144 -11.31 2.84 -13.80
C PHE A 144 -12.07 2.59 -15.10
N GLY A 145 -13.33 2.17 -15.03
CA GLY A 145 -14.11 1.84 -16.22
C GLY A 145 -14.55 3.05 -17.04
N PHE A 146 -14.91 4.16 -16.39
CA PHE A 146 -15.48 5.33 -17.07
C PHE A 146 -14.49 6.49 -17.25
N TRP A 147 -13.71 6.83 -16.21
CA TRP A 147 -12.75 7.95 -16.31
C TRP A 147 -11.42 7.55 -16.92
N LEU A 148 -10.85 6.43 -16.47
CA LEU A 148 -9.54 5.96 -16.92
C LEU A 148 -9.63 5.04 -18.14
N LEU A 149 -10.84 4.59 -18.50
CA LEU A 149 -11.11 3.68 -19.62
C LEU A 149 -10.28 2.38 -19.57
N VAL A 150 -9.98 1.92 -18.35
CA VAL A 150 -9.26 0.67 -18.09
C VAL A 150 -10.29 -0.46 -17.90
N PRO A 151 -10.27 -1.49 -18.75
CA PRO A 151 -11.18 -2.63 -18.59
C PRO A 151 -10.82 -3.39 -17.30
N LEU A 152 -11.82 -3.58 -16.45
CA LEU A 152 -11.69 -4.38 -15.23
C LEU A 152 -12.20 -5.81 -15.49
N PRO A 153 -11.60 -6.83 -14.86
CA PRO A 153 -12.08 -8.20 -14.98
C PRO A 153 -13.54 -8.31 -14.51
N ILE A 154 -14.41 -8.79 -15.38
CA ILE A 154 -15.84 -8.98 -15.11
C ILE A 154 -16.07 -10.32 -14.36
N GLY A 155 -15.13 -11.26 -14.52
CA GLY A 155 -15.25 -12.61 -14.01
C GLY A 155 -16.38 -13.40 -14.65
N GLN A 156 -16.56 -14.61 -14.14
CA GLN A 156 -17.58 -15.57 -14.61
C GLN A 156 -19.01 -15.13 -14.25
N PHE A 157 -19.16 -14.23 -13.26
CA PHE A 157 -20.46 -13.77 -12.76
C PHE A 157 -21.01 -12.54 -13.50
N GLY A 158 -20.27 -11.98 -14.46
CA GLY A 158 -20.77 -10.85 -15.24
C GLY A 158 -20.75 -9.50 -14.50
N LEU A 159 -19.96 -9.36 -13.42
CA LEU A 159 -20.01 -8.22 -12.48
C LEU A 159 -18.72 -7.40 -12.36
#